data_AF-A0A1I7SY95-F1
#
_entry.id   AF-A0A1I7SY95-F1
#
_cell.length_a   1.000
_cell.length_b   1.000
_cell.length_c   1.000
_cell.angle_alpha   90.00
_cell.angle_beta   90.00
_cell.angle_gamma   90.00
#
_symmetry.space_group_name_H-M   'P 1'
#
loop_
_entity.id
_entity.type
_entity.pdbx_description
1 polymer ?
#
loop_
_entity_poly.entity_id
_entity_poly.type
_entity_poly.pdbx_seq_one_letter_code
_entity_poly.pdbx_strand_id
1 'polypeptide(L)'
;MENVFAVPFSPNRPFTVHQYINALFQMVTSVAEGATNDDFRKLQVMANNAKASQEYHQAKEAAMAQAKLVKMTEELEEMSCEKLNKFQQHCADLHNQLNQRINQIEELTQQLAQKTEENENLKMSFKDRIEEEVRKAKPSVGEEIAELKKETLDLRKNNKTLMKQLSDKNSEIKDLKVQVKQLDDQVKDMELENSVYERNDCFSPEHIKIIEKRISEWQVERQSLIDDCNNRIKEAKDLETNKFREETEKLVNENKELRNDLKKINNTNEHSRICEKNLKEQLSRVQKENEELSSELKVTIEENKRNKFTLEQSYKKIEMLNNHIDSPRGKQMKYRNY
;
A
#
# COMPACT_ATOMS: atom_id res chain seq x y z
N MET A 1 137.93 104.84 -64.69
CA MET A 1 137.12 104.06 -63.73
C MET A 1 137.26 102.60 -64.13
N GLU A 2 137.72 101.73 -63.23
CA GLU A 2 137.76 100.28 -63.50
C GLU A 2 136.34 99.75 -63.67
N ASN A 3 136.11 98.93 -64.69
CA ASN A 3 134.80 98.38 -64.99
C ASN A 3 134.46 97.32 -63.94
N VAL A 4 133.55 97.65 -63.02
CA VAL A 4 133.18 96.80 -61.86
C VAL A 4 132.64 95.43 -62.29
N PHE A 5 132.16 95.28 -63.53
CA PHE A 5 131.68 94.02 -64.09
C PHE A 5 132.79 93.12 -64.66
N ALA A 6 134.01 93.64 -64.83
CA ALA A 6 135.20 92.90 -65.26
C ALA A 6 136.00 92.29 -64.10
N VAL A 7 135.49 92.39 -62.86
CA VAL A 7 135.99 91.63 -61.70
C VAL A 7 135.36 90.23 -61.73
N PRO A 8 136.10 89.15 -61.42
CA PRO A 8 135.52 87.80 -61.36
C PRO A 8 134.28 87.72 -60.48
N PHE A 9 133.28 86.98 -60.94
CA PHE A 9 132.02 86.76 -60.24
C PHE A 9 132.26 86.27 -58.81
N SER A 10 131.52 86.83 -57.85
CA SER A 10 131.54 86.41 -56.45
C SER A 10 130.11 86.17 -55.95
N PRO A 11 129.84 85.02 -55.30
CA PRO A 11 128.57 84.75 -54.65
C PRO A 11 128.17 85.79 -53.58
N ASN A 12 129.16 86.49 -53.00
CA ASN A 12 128.94 87.48 -51.94
C ASN A 12 128.54 88.86 -52.50
N ARG A 13 128.62 89.07 -53.82
CA ARG A 13 128.19 90.29 -54.49
C ARG A 13 127.60 89.97 -55.87
N PRO A 14 126.50 89.22 -55.93
CA PRO A 14 125.98 88.73 -57.19
C PRO A 14 125.31 89.88 -57.95
N PHE A 15 125.85 90.22 -59.11
CA PHE A 15 125.08 90.93 -60.11
C PHE A 15 124.18 89.92 -60.83
N THR A 16 122.94 90.33 -61.11
CA THR A 16 122.01 89.52 -61.90
C THR A 16 122.59 89.24 -63.28
N VAL A 17 122.19 88.12 -63.89
CA VAL A 17 122.55 87.80 -65.28
C VAL A 17 122.20 88.97 -66.20
N HIS A 18 121.06 89.62 -65.97
CA HIS A 18 120.62 90.80 -66.71
C HIS A 18 121.58 91.99 -66.56
N GLN A 19 122.14 92.24 -65.38
CA GLN A 19 123.14 93.28 -65.17
C GLN A 19 124.46 92.99 -65.90
N TYR A 20 124.94 91.73 -65.91
CA TYR A 20 126.12 91.36 -66.69
C TYR A 20 125.88 91.45 -68.20
N ILE A 21 124.71 91.03 -68.68
CA ILE A 21 124.32 91.14 -70.10
C ILE A 21 124.25 92.61 -70.52
N ASN A 22 123.67 93.49 -69.70
CA ASN A 22 123.60 94.92 -70.00
C ASN A 22 125.00 95.56 -70.04
N ALA A 23 125.89 95.19 -69.11
CA ALA A 23 127.27 95.66 -69.10
C ALA A 23 128.09 95.14 -70.31
N LEU A 24 127.88 93.87 -70.70
CA LEU A 24 128.44 93.29 -71.92
C LEU A 24 128.00 94.07 -73.16
N PHE A 25 126.70 94.32 -73.31
CA PHE A 25 126.17 95.07 -74.45
C PHE A 25 126.78 96.47 -74.53
N GLN A 26 126.81 97.20 -73.40
CA GLN A 26 127.43 98.53 -73.33
C GLN A 26 128.91 98.51 -73.71
N MET A 27 129.65 97.50 -73.25
CA MET A 27 131.06 97.36 -73.55
C MET A 27 131.30 96.99 -75.02
N VAL A 28 130.57 96.03 -75.58
CA VAL A 28 130.64 95.68 -77.01
C VAL A 28 130.33 96.88 -77.89
N THR A 29 129.32 97.70 -77.54
CA THR A 29 129.00 98.92 -78.30
C THR A 29 130.06 100.02 -78.20
N SER A 30 130.88 100.03 -77.14
CA SER A 30 131.95 101.01 -76.94
C SER A 30 133.28 100.62 -77.59
N VAL A 31 133.43 99.36 -78.00
CA VAL A 31 134.62 98.82 -78.66
C VAL A 31 134.50 99.07 -80.17
N ALA A 32 134.84 100.29 -80.62
CA ALA A 32 134.98 100.66 -82.03
C ALA A 32 136.40 100.31 -82.56
N GLU A 33 136.66 100.48 -83.87
CA GLU A 33 137.85 100.07 -84.68
C GLU A 33 139.24 100.42 -84.08
N GLY A 34 139.58 99.79 -82.97
CA GLY A 34 140.80 100.00 -82.19
C GLY A 34 140.84 99.16 -80.90
N ALA A 35 140.02 98.11 -80.84
CA ALA A 35 139.86 97.24 -79.67
C ALA A 35 141.21 96.69 -79.17
N THR A 36 141.49 96.89 -77.89
CA THR A 36 142.70 96.33 -77.29
C THR A 36 142.46 94.88 -76.84
N ASN A 37 143.52 94.08 -76.74
CA ASN A 37 143.45 92.75 -76.13
C ASN A 37 142.90 92.79 -74.69
N ASP A 38 143.03 93.91 -74.00
CA ASP A 38 142.47 94.12 -72.65
C ASP A 38 140.94 94.23 -72.67
N ASP A 39 140.36 94.85 -73.71
CA ASP A 39 138.91 94.96 -73.87
C ASP A 39 138.28 93.59 -74.16
N PHE A 40 138.93 92.77 -75.00
CA PHE A 40 138.51 91.38 -75.22
C PHE A 40 138.59 90.53 -73.96
N ARG A 41 139.63 90.71 -73.13
CA ARG A 41 139.74 90.04 -71.83
C ARG A 41 138.60 90.45 -70.90
N LYS A 42 138.29 91.74 -70.81
CA LYS A 42 137.17 92.24 -70.00
C LYS A 42 135.81 91.72 -70.47
N LEU A 43 135.56 91.69 -71.78
CA LEU A 43 134.35 91.08 -72.36
C LEU A 43 134.26 89.59 -72.03
N GLN A 44 135.37 88.86 -72.15
CA GLN A 44 135.41 87.45 -71.80
C GLN A 44 135.13 87.22 -70.30
N VAL A 45 135.69 88.06 -69.42
CA VAL A 45 135.41 88.00 -67.98
C VAL A 45 133.94 88.28 -67.69
N MET A 46 133.34 89.28 -68.33
CA MET A 46 131.91 89.57 -68.16
C MET A 46 131.00 88.46 -68.69
N ALA A 47 131.35 87.82 -69.81
CA ALA A 47 130.60 86.67 -70.34
C ALA A 47 130.69 85.45 -69.40
N ASN A 48 131.88 85.18 -68.88
CA ASN A 48 132.08 84.15 -67.86
C ASN A 48 131.31 84.47 -66.58
N ASN A 49 131.25 85.75 -66.18
CA ASN A 49 130.50 86.18 -65.01
C ASN A 49 128.97 86.09 -65.22
N ALA A 50 128.47 86.41 -66.42
CA ALA A 50 127.06 86.24 -66.76
C ALA A 50 126.64 84.76 -66.67
N LYS A 51 127.47 83.87 -67.21
CA LYS A 51 127.29 82.42 -67.11
C LYS A 51 127.35 81.94 -65.66
N ALA A 52 128.36 82.37 -64.89
CA ALA A 52 128.50 82.00 -63.48
C ALA A 52 127.33 82.51 -62.62
N SER A 53 126.80 83.70 -62.90
CA SER A 53 125.59 84.24 -62.26
C SER A 53 124.35 83.40 -62.60
N GLN A 54 124.20 82.97 -63.86
CA GLN A 54 123.09 82.12 -64.28
C GLN A 54 123.15 80.75 -63.61
N GLU A 55 124.32 80.11 -63.61
CA GLU A 55 124.56 78.83 -62.95
C GLU A 55 124.32 78.94 -61.43
N TYR A 56 124.76 80.04 -60.80
CA TYR A 56 124.50 80.31 -59.39
C TYR A 56 123.00 80.44 -59.08
N HIS A 57 122.24 81.18 -59.91
CA HIS A 57 120.79 81.33 -59.73
C HIS A 57 120.05 80.02 -59.96
N GLN A 58 120.41 79.25 -61.00
CA GLN A 58 119.84 77.92 -61.24
C GLN A 58 120.15 76.94 -60.10
N ALA A 59 121.39 76.94 -59.60
CA ALA A 59 121.77 76.11 -58.46
C ALA A 59 121.03 76.53 -57.18
N LYS A 60 120.82 77.83 -56.96
CA LYS A 60 120.04 78.36 -55.83
C LYS A 60 118.57 77.95 -55.91
N GLU A 61 117.94 78.07 -57.08
CA GLU A 61 116.55 77.63 -57.30
C GLU A 61 116.39 76.12 -57.15
N ALA A 62 117.33 75.34 -57.71
CA ALA A 62 117.36 73.89 -57.54
C ALA A 62 117.53 73.49 -56.06
N ALA A 63 118.42 74.17 -55.31
CA ALA A 63 118.60 73.95 -53.88
C ALA A 63 117.34 74.29 -53.07
N MET A 64 116.64 75.38 -53.43
CA MET A 64 115.35 75.73 -52.79
C MET A 64 114.25 74.70 -53.10
N ALA A 65 114.15 74.23 -54.35
CA ALA A 65 113.20 73.19 -54.74
C ALA A 65 113.51 71.86 -54.04
N GLN A 66 114.79 71.49 -53.96
CA GLN A 66 115.24 70.29 -53.24
C GLN A 66 114.92 70.39 -51.75
N ALA A 67 115.17 71.54 -51.10
CA ALA A 67 114.82 71.76 -49.70
C ALA A 67 113.30 71.64 -49.47
N LYS A 68 112.47 72.13 -50.40
CA LYS A 68 111.01 72.01 -50.31
C LYS A 68 110.55 70.56 -50.47
N LEU A 69 111.16 69.80 -51.40
CA LEU A 69 110.86 68.38 -51.57
C LEU A 69 111.23 67.58 -50.32
N VAL A 70 112.42 67.81 -49.76
CA VAL A 70 112.85 67.17 -48.50
C VAL A 70 111.83 67.42 -47.39
N LYS A 71 111.41 68.68 -47.21
CA LYS A 71 110.42 69.04 -46.19
C LYS A 71 109.07 68.33 -46.42
N MET A 72 108.58 68.30 -47.67
CA MET A 72 107.33 67.60 -48.00
C MET A 72 107.44 66.08 -47.77
N THR A 73 108.59 65.49 -48.07
CA THR A 73 108.85 64.06 -47.83
C THR A 73 108.87 63.77 -46.32
N GLU A 74 109.55 64.59 -45.52
CA GLU A 74 109.58 64.46 -44.06
C GLU A 74 108.16 64.56 -43.46
N GLU A 75 107.36 65.55 -43.88
CA GLU A 75 105.97 65.71 -43.43
C GLU A 75 105.08 64.51 -43.83
N LEU A 76 105.30 63.95 -45.02
CA LEU A 76 104.56 62.77 -45.49
C LEU A 76 104.97 61.51 -44.72
N GLU A 77 106.26 61.32 -44.47
CA GLU A 77 106.80 60.21 -43.69
C GLU A 77 106.31 60.26 -42.25
N GLU A 78 106.32 61.44 -41.61
CA GLU A 78 105.82 61.63 -40.25
C GLU A 78 104.31 61.32 -40.17
N MET A 79 103.51 61.89 -41.08
CA MET A 79 102.07 61.65 -41.11
C MET A 79 101.72 60.18 -41.40
N SER A 80 102.48 59.54 -42.29
CA SER A 80 102.31 58.12 -42.61
C SER A 80 102.66 57.24 -41.41
N CYS A 81 103.80 57.48 -40.77
CA CYS A 81 104.22 56.76 -39.58
C CYS A 81 103.23 56.95 -38.43
N GLU A 82 102.76 58.18 -38.18
CA GLU A 82 101.82 58.45 -37.09
C GLU A 82 100.46 57.77 -37.33
N LYS A 83 99.89 57.89 -38.53
CA LYS A 83 98.61 57.24 -38.87
C LYS A 83 98.74 55.72 -38.82
N LEU A 84 99.82 55.17 -39.38
CA LEU A 84 100.05 53.73 -39.42
C LEU A 84 100.24 53.17 -38.01
N ASN A 85 100.99 53.85 -37.15
CA ASN A 85 101.13 53.46 -35.74
C ASN A 85 99.79 53.50 -34.99
N LYS A 86 98.97 54.55 -35.20
CA LYS A 86 97.62 54.64 -34.61
C LYS A 86 96.72 53.50 -35.09
N PHE A 87 96.73 53.18 -36.37
CA PHE A 87 95.96 52.05 -36.91
C PHE A 87 96.45 50.71 -36.35
N GLN A 88 97.77 50.49 -36.27
CA GLN A 88 98.34 49.28 -35.69
C GLN A 88 97.96 49.12 -34.22
N GLN A 89 98.04 50.20 -33.42
CA GLN A 89 97.62 50.18 -32.03
C GLN A 89 96.13 49.85 -31.91
N HIS A 90 95.28 50.47 -32.72
CA HIS A 90 93.85 50.19 -32.71
C HIS A 90 93.52 48.73 -33.07
N CYS A 91 94.20 48.17 -34.07
CA CYS A 91 94.08 46.75 -34.42
C CYS A 91 94.53 45.84 -33.27
N ALA A 92 95.61 46.17 -32.57
CA ALA A 92 96.08 45.42 -31.41
C ALA A 92 95.05 45.46 -30.25
N ASP A 93 94.48 46.64 -29.98
CA ASP A 93 93.46 46.80 -28.93
C ASP A 93 92.19 46.01 -29.25
N LEU A 94 91.73 46.04 -30.52
CA LEU A 94 90.59 45.24 -30.97
C LEU A 94 90.87 43.74 -30.90
N HIS A 95 92.07 43.32 -31.27
CA HIS A 95 92.48 41.91 -31.16
C HIS A 95 92.46 41.43 -29.69
N ASN A 96 92.98 42.25 -28.78
CA ASN A 96 92.93 41.96 -27.35
C ASN A 96 91.50 41.89 -26.81
N GLN A 97 90.61 42.80 -27.22
CA GLN A 97 89.19 42.75 -26.86
C GLN A 97 88.50 41.49 -27.40
N LEU A 98 88.79 41.11 -28.64
CA LEU A 98 88.24 39.89 -29.24
C LEU A 98 88.67 38.65 -28.46
N ASN A 99 89.95 38.54 -28.11
CA ASN A 99 90.46 37.41 -27.32
C ASN A 99 89.83 37.35 -25.92
N GLN A 100 89.61 38.50 -25.27
CA GLN A 100 88.89 38.55 -24.00
C GLN A 100 87.45 38.05 -24.14
N ARG A 101 86.75 38.44 -25.22
CA ARG A 101 85.39 37.97 -25.49
C ARG A 101 85.33 36.48 -25.80
N ILE A 102 86.31 35.94 -26.53
CA ILE A 102 86.41 34.50 -26.81
C ILE A 102 86.53 33.72 -25.50
N ASN A 103 87.45 34.13 -24.62
CA ASN A 103 87.64 33.45 -23.33
C ASN A 103 86.36 33.51 -22.46
N GLN A 104 85.66 34.65 -22.44
CA GLN A 104 84.38 34.77 -21.74
C GLN A 104 83.31 33.82 -22.28
N ILE A 105 83.23 33.68 -23.62
CA ILE A 105 82.28 32.77 -24.26
C ILE A 105 82.62 31.32 -23.90
N GLU A 106 83.89 30.94 -23.88
CA GLU A 106 84.34 29.60 -23.49
C GLU A 106 83.97 29.29 -22.04
N GLU A 107 84.22 30.21 -21.11
CA GLU A 107 83.85 30.07 -19.69
C GLU A 107 82.33 29.90 -19.51
N LEU A 108 81.53 30.74 -20.17
CA LEU A 108 80.07 30.65 -20.10
C LEU A 108 79.54 29.36 -20.71
N THR A 109 80.18 28.87 -21.78
CA THR A 109 79.83 27.60 -22.42
C THR A 109 80.07 26.42 -21.47
N GLN A 110 81.20 26.42 -20.76
CA GLN A 110 81.51 25.39 -19.76
C GLN A 110 80.52 25.43 -18.58
N GLN A 111 80.21 26.63 -18.07
CA GLN A 111 79.22 26.79 -16.99
C GLN A 111 77.83 26.28 -17.41
N LEU A 112 77.40 26.57 -18.64
CA LEU A 112 76.13 26.10 -19.17
C LEU A 112 76.10 24.57 -19.30
N ALA A 113 77.19 23.96 -19.78
CA ALA A 113 77.32 22.51 -19.85
C ALA A 113 77.20 21.86 -18.46
N GLN A 114 77.93 22.39 -17.47
CA GLN A 114 77.86 21.92 -16.09
C GLN A 114 76.44 22.05 -15.51
N LYS A 115 75.78 23.19 -15.70
CA LYS A 115 74.41 23.39 -15.20
C LYS A 115 73.39 22.47 -15.88
N THR A 116 73.62 22.14 -17.15
CA THR A 116 72.78 21.19 -17.89
C THR A 116 72.93 19.78 -17.31
N GLU A 117 74.16 19.35 -17.02
CA GLU A 117 74.43 18.07 -16.39
C GLU A 117 73.85 17.97 -14.97
N GLU A 118 74.05 19.01 -14.15
CA GLU A 118 73.45 19.10 -12.81
C GLU A 118 71.92 18.96 -12.86
N ASN A 119 71.27 19.58 -13.85
CA ASN A 119 69.82 19.51 -14.00
C ASN A 119 69.34 18.11 -14.40
N GLU A 120 70.02 17.45 -15.34
CA GLU A 120 69.68 16.06 -15.70
C GLU A 120 69.91 15.09 -14.53
N ASN A 121 70.98 15.27 -13.76
CA ASN A 121 71.23 14.49 -12.54
C ASN A 121 70.12 14.70 -11.50
N LEU A 122 69.70 15.95 -11.28
CA LEU A 122 68.60 16.25 -10.36
C LEU A 122 67.29 15.62 -10.84
N LYS A 123 66.97 15.74 -12.12
CA LYS A 123 65.77 15.16 -12.73
C LYS A 123 65.73 13.64 -12.58
N MET A 124 66.85 12.96 -12.79
CA MET A 124 66.98 11.52 -12.53
C MET A 124 66.78 11.19 -11.04
N SER A 125 67.43 11.95 -10.14
CA SER A 125 67.30 11.73 -8.70
C SER A 125 65.86 11.93 -8.20
N PHE A 126 65.14 12.92 -8.74
CA PHE A 126 63.74 13.16 -8.42
C PHE A 126 62.85 12.04 -8.94
N LYS A 127 63.07 11.61 -10.18
CA LYS A 127 62.32 10.51 -10.77
C LYS A 127 62.48 9.23 -9.94
N ASP A 128 63.73 8.85 -9.63
CA ASP A 128 64.02 7.63 -8.87
C ASP A 128 63.42 7.68 -7.46
N ARG A 129 63.52 8.84 -6.79
CA ARG A 129 62.94 9.03 -5.45
C ARG A 129 61.41 8.94 -5.47
N ILE A 130 60.76 9.58 -6.43
CA ILE A 130 59.29 9.53 -6.56
C ILE A 130 58.85 8.10 -6.89
N GLU A 131 59.52 7.43 -7.83
CA GLU A 131 59.21 6.04 -8.17
C GLU A 131 59.37 5.12 -6.96
N GLU A 132 60.41 5.31 -6.15
CA GLU A 132 60.64 4.52 -4.94
C GLU A 132 59.60 4.80 -3.84
N GLU A 133 59.27 6.07 -3.57
CA GLU A 133 58.24 6.43 -2.60
C GLU A 133 56.87 5.88 -3.01
N VAL A 134 56.51 5.99 -4.29
CA VAL A 134 55.27 5.42 -4.84
C VAL A 134 55.29 3.89 -4.75
N ARG A 135 56.41 3.25 -5.07
CA ARG A 135 56.58 1.78 -4.99
C ARG A 135 56.43 1.25 -3.57
N LYS A 136 56.86 2.01 -2.56
CA LYS A 136 56.66 1.65 -1.13
C LYS A 136 55.25 1.94 -0.64
N ALA A 137 54.69 3.10 -1.00
CA ALA A 137 53.38 3.52 -0.51
C ALA A 137 52.24 2.66 -1.08
N LYS A 138 52.31 2.30 -2.37
CA LYS A 138 51.25 1.55 -3.06
C LYS A 138 50.89 0.19 -2.40
N PRO A 139 51.84 -0.71 -2.08
CA PRO A 139 51.52 -1.97 -1.41
C PRO A 139 51.02 -1.73 0.02
N SER A 140 51.62 -0.83 0.79
CA SER A 140 51.20 -0.53 2.17
C SER A 140 49.75 -0.06 2.23
N VAL A 141 49.37 0.90 1.38
CA VAL A 141 47.97 1.36 1.29
C VAL A 141 47.05 0.24 0.77
N GLY A 142 47.54 -0.58 -0.17
CA GLY A 142 46.80 -1.74 -0.67
C GLY A 142 46.50 -2.79 0.41
N GLU A 143 47.47 -3.07 1.28
CA GLU A 143 47.36 -3.99 2.41
C GLU A 143 46.40 -3.45 3.47
N GLU A 144 46.52 -2.17 3.85
CA GLU A 144 45.62 -1.53 4.81
C GLU A 144 44.15 -1.54 4.30
N ILE A 145 43.93 -1.25 3.02
CA ILE A 145 42.60 -1.36 2.40
C ILE A 145 42.08 -2.81 2.45
N ALA A 146 42.93 -3.80 2.22
CA ALA A 146 42.54 -5.21 2.26
C ALA A 146 42.16 -5.65 3.69
N GLU A 147 42.92 -5.21 4.69
CA GLU A 147 42.66 -5.48 6.10
C GLU A 147 41.35 -4.84 6.57
N LEU A 148 41.13 -3.55 6.27
CA LEU A 148 39.88 -2.86 6.58
C LEU A 148 38.65 -3.51 5.91
N LYS A 149 38.80 -4.01 4.67
CA LYS A 149 37.74 -4.76 3.99
C LYS A 149 37.41 -6.06 4.72
N LYS A 150 38.43 -6.78 5.20
CA LYS A 150 38.26 -8.03 5.96
C LYS A 150 37.56 -7.75 7.29
N GLU A 151 38.02 -6.75 8.03
CA GLU A 151 37.40 -6.33 9.29
C GLU A 151 35.93 -5.95 9.11
N THR A 152 35.63 -5.15 8.07
CA THR A 152 34.25 -4.76 7.73
C THR A 152 33.37 -5.98 7.43
N LEU A 153 33.89 -6.98 6.73
CA LEU A 153 33.16 -8.22 6.45
C LEU A 153 32.86 -9.02 7.72
N ASP A 154 33.82 -9.11 8.62
CA ASP A 154 33.67 -9.85 9.88
C ASP A 154 32.71 -9.12 10.82
N LEU A 155 32.76 -7.79 10.92
CA LEU A 155 31.78 -6.98 11.63
C LEU A 155 30.36 -7.17 11.07
N ARG A 156 30.20 -7.23 9.74
CA ARG A 156 28.90 -7.51 9.11
C ARG A 156 28.37 -8.90 9.46
N LYS A 157 29.22 -9.92 9.49
CA LYS A 157 28.83 -11.27 9.92
C LYS A 157 28.39 -11.27 11.38
N ASN A 158 29.18 -10.64 12.26
CA ASN A 158 28.86 -10.55 13.69
C ASN A 158 27.52 -9.84 13.91
N ASN A 159 27.27 -8.74 13.21
CA ASN A 159 26.00 -8.01 13.30
C ASN A 159 24.80 -8.88 12.84
N LYS A 160 24.93 -9.64 11.75
CA LYS A 160 23.89 -10.61 11.34
C LYS A 160 23.61 -11.67 12.41
N THR A 161 24.65 -12.20 13.05
CA THR A 161 24.51 -13.18 14.14
C THR A 161 23.79 -12.56 15.34
N LEU A 162 24.19 -11.36 15.76
CA LEU A 162 23.54 -10.64 16.87
C LEU A 162 22.08 -10.33 16.58
N MET A 163 21.75 -9.90 15.36
CA MET A 163 20.36 -9.66 14.95
C MET A 163 19.51 -10.93 15.00
N LYS A 164 20.09 -12.09 14.63
CA LYS A 164 19.42 -13.38 14.76
C LYS A 164 19.18 -13.73 16.23
N GLN A 165 20.20 -13.61 17.08
CA GLN A 165 20.07 -13.84 18.53
C GLN A 165 19.00 -12.92 19.16
N LEU A 166 18.94 -11.66 18.76
CA LEU A 166 17.92 -10.71 19.21
C LEU A 166 16.51 -11.17 18.78
N SER A 167 16.36 -11.63 17.54
CA SER A 167 15.09 -12.17 17.04
C SER A 167 14.65 -13.40 17.83
N ASP A 168 15.58 -14.33 18.09
CA ASP A 168 15.31 -15.55 18.85
C ASP A 168 14.88 -15.21 20.28
N LYS A 169 15.60 -14.30 20.95
CA LYS A 169 15.24 -13.81 22.30
C LYS A 169 13.89 -13.09 22.33
N ASN A 170 13.56 -12.32 21.31
CA ASN A 170 12.24 -11.69 21.21
C ASN A 170 11.11 -12.71 21.03
N SER A 171 11.37 -13.82 20.33
CA SER A 171 10.42 -14.94 20.26
C SER A 171 10.22 -15.56 21.64
N GLU A 172 11.32 -15.87 22.34
CA GLU A 172 11.28 -16.43 23.70
C GLU A 172 10.48 -15.52 24.66
N ILE A 173 10.67 -14.20 24.59
CA ILE A 173 9.89 -13.23 25.37
C ILE A 173 8.40 -13.29 25.04
N LYS A 174 8.03 -13.44 23.76
CA LYS A 174 6.61 -13.56 23.37
C LYS A 174 5.99 -14.84 23.95
N ASP A 175 6.72 -15.95 23.86
CA ASP A 175 6.25 -17.23 24.39
C ASP A 175 6.08 -17.17 25.91
N LEU A 176 7.05 -16.57 26.62
CA LEU A 176 6.96 -16.34 28.07
C LEU A 176 5.78 -15.43 28.43
N LYS A 177 5.49 -14.38 27.65
CA LYS A 177 4.30 -13.54 27.87
C LYS A 177 3.00 -14.31 27.74
N VAL A 178 2.92 -15.25 26.78
CA VAL A 178 1.76 -16.13 26.63
C VAL A 178 1.63 -17.06 27.84
N GLN A 179 2.73 -17.65 28.31
CA GLN A 179 2.74 -18.51 29.51
C GLN A 179 2.29 -17.73 30.76
N VAL A 180 2.80 -16.51 30.96
CA VAL A 180 2.38 -15.65 32.08
C VAL A 180 0.88 -15.36 32.02
N LYS A 181 0.34 -15.06 30.84
CA LYS A 181 -1.10 -14.82 30.67
C LYS A 181 -1.93 -16.07 31.01
N GLN A 182 -1.49 -17.25 30.56
CA GLN A 182 -2.16 -18.51 30.87
C GLN A 182 -2.17 -18.79 32.38
N LEU A 183 -1.06 -18.55 33.07
CA LEU A 183 -1.00 -18.68 34.53
C LEU A 183 -1.91 -17.67 35.24
N ASP A 184 -1.96 -16.42 34.76
CA ASP A 184 -2.86 -15.39 35.30
C ASP A 184 -4.34 -15.77 35.14
N ASP A 185 -4.70 -16.33 33.99
CA ASP A 185 -6.05 -16.86 33.73
C ASP A 185 -6.36 -18.07 34.65
N GLN A 186 -5.40 -18.99 34.85
CA GLN A 186 -5.56 -20.10 35.79
C GLN A 186 -5.74 -19.63 37.25
N VAL A 187 -5.02 -18.60 37.67
CA VAL A 187 -5.19 -18.02 39.01
C VAL A 187 -6.60 -17.46 39.18
N LYS A 188 -7.12 -16.72 38.19
CA LYS A 188 -8.50 -16.22 38.22
C LYS A 188 -9.53 -17.34 38.27
N ASP A 189 -9.33 -18.41 37.53
CA ASP A 189 -10.22 -19.58 37.57
C ASP A 189 -10.23 -20.21 38.97
N MET A 190 -9.06 -20.37 39.60
CA MET A 190 -8.96 -20.87 40.98
C MET A 190 -9.60 -19.91 42.00
N GLU A 191 -9.43 -18.60 41.84
CA GLU A 191 -10.11 -17.60 42.70
C GLU A 191 -11.63 -17.69 42.56
N LEU A 192 -12.13 -17.88 41.34
CA LEU A 192 -13.56 -18.06 41.07
C LEU A 192 -14.08 -19.36 41.71
N GLU A 193 -13.32 -20.44 41.59
CA GLU A 193 -13.61 -21.73 42.21
C GLU A 193 -13.67 -21.60 43.74
N ASN A 194 -12.68 -20.96 44.36
CA ASN A 194 -12.70 -20.66 45.80
C ASN A 194 -13.90 -19.79 46.20
N SER A 195 -14.26 -18.77 45.42
CA SER A 195 -15.46 -17.96 45.67
C SER A 195 -16.76 -18.77 45.62
N VAL A 196 -16.82 -19.81 44.79
CA VAL A 196 -17.96 -20.74 44.75
C VAL A 196 -17.97 -21.63 45.98
N TYR A 197 -16.81 -22.15 46.42
CA TYR A 197 -16.72 -22.91 47.67
C TYR A 197 -17.12 -22.07 48.89
N GLU A 198 -16.61 -20.84 49.01
CA GLU A 198 -17.00 -19.91 50.09
C GLU A 198 -18.51 -19.62 50.07
N ARG A 199 -19.11 -19.42 48.89
CA ARG A 199 -20.57 -19.26 48.76
C ARG A 199 -21.36 -20.52 49.09
N ASN A 200 -20.82 -21.70 48.82
CA ASN A 200 -21.45 -22.95 49.20
C ASN A 200 -21.39 -23.19 50.72
N ASP A 201 -20.32 -22.77 51.40
CA ASP A 201 -20.26 -22.73 52.88
C ASP A 201 -21.26 -21.73 53.49
N CYS A 202 -21.75 -20.75 52.71
CA CYS A 202 -22.84 -19.85 53.13
C CYS A 202 -24.20 -20.55 53.18
N PHE A 203 -24.38 -21.71 52.53
CA PHE A 203 -25.51 -22.61 52.81
C PHE A 203 -25.21 -23.38 54.09
N SER A 204 -25.12 -22.64 55.20
CA SER A 204 -24.86 -23.23 56.49
C SER A 204 -25.93 -24.28 56.81
N PRO A 205 -25.61 -25.29 57.65
CA PRO A 205 -26.60 -26.20 58.19
C PRO A 205 -27.84 -25.49 58.76
N GLU A 206 -27.71 -24.25 59.22
CA GLU A 206 -28.82 -23.41 59.69
C GLU A 206 -29.78 -22.99 58.57
N HIS A 207 -29.29 -22.64 57.36
CA HIS A 207 -30.17 -22.37 56.21
C HIS A 207 -30.90 -23.64 55.75
N ILE A 208 -30.21 -24.78 55.76
CA ILE A 208 -30.82 -26.09 55.48
C ILE A 208 -31.91 -26.39 56.51
N LYS A 209 -31.64 -26.21 57.81
CA LYS A 209 -32.65 -26.36 58.88
C LYS A 209 -33.86 -25.42 58.71
N ILE A 210 -33.64 -24.18 58.28
CA ILE A 210 -34.74 -23.23 58.03
C ILE A 210 -35.63 -23.73 56.87
N ILE A 211 -35.01 -24.22 55.79
CA ILE A 211 -35.74 -24.79 54.64
C ILE A 211 -36.49 -26.06 55.06
N GLU A 212 -35.85 -26.97 55.78
CA GLU A 212 -36.46 -28.19 56.31
C GLU A 212 -37.63 -27.91 57.25
N LYS A 213 -37.49 -26.92 58.14
CA LYS A 213 -38.57 -26.43 58.98
C LYS A 213 -39.74 -25.92 58.15
N ARG A 214 -39.47 -25.12 57.11
CA ARG A 214 -40.52 -24.57 56.25
C ARG A 214 -41.24 -25.65 55.42
N ILE A 215 -40.51 -26.64 54.93
CA ILE A 215 -41.08 -27.83 54.28
C ILE A 215 -42.01 -28.57 55.25
N SER A 216 -41.59 -28.74 56.51
CA SER A 216 -42.38 -29.40 57.54
C SER A 216 -43.67 -28.62 57.84
N GLU A 217 -43.60 -27.29 57.96
CA GLU A 217 -44.78 -26.42 58.12
C GLU A 217 -45.76 -26.56 56.95
N TRP A 218 -45.26 -26.55 55.71
CA TRP A 218 -46.09 -26.74 54.52
C TRP A 218 -46.73 -28.12 54.45
N GLN A 219 -46.06 -29.16 54.92
CA GLN A 219 -46.65 -30.50 55.01
C GLN A 219 -47.83 -30.54 55.98
N VAL A 220 -47.70 -29.89 57.14
CA VAL A 220 -48.79 -29.77 58.12
C VAL A 220 -49.96 -28.98 57.56
N GLU A 221 -49.70 -27.83 56.91
CA GLU A 221 -50.73 -27.00 56.30
C GLU A 221 -51.47 -27.74 55.17
N ARG A 222 -50.72 -28.44 54.31
CA ARG A 222 -51.29 -29.31 53.28
C ARG A 222 -52.17 -30.41 53.88
N GLN A 223 -51.75 -31.05 54.97
CA GLN A 223 -52.53 -32.10 55.61
C GLN A 223 -53.83 -31.56 56.21
N SER A 224 -53.78 -30.39 56.87
CA SER A 224 -54.97 -29.70 57.38
C SER A 224 -55.98 -29.38 56.27
N LEU A 225 -55.51 -28.95 55.09
CA LEU A 225 -56.37 -28.68 53.93
C LEU A 225 -57.01 -29.96 53.37
N ILE A 226 -56.26 -31.06 53.36
CA ILE A 226 -56.78 -32.38 52.96
C ILE A 226 -57.89 -32.82 53.94
N ASP A 227 -57.66 -32.66 55.23
CA ASP A 227 -58.64 -33.04 56.27
C ASP A 227 -59.91 -32.19 56.18
N ASP A 228 -59.78 -30.89 55.94
CA ASP A 228 -60.92 -29.98 55.72
C ASP A 228 -61.71 -30.37 54.45
N CYS A 229 -61.01 -30.68 53.34
CA CYS A 229 -61.66 -31.18 52.13
C CYS A 229 -62.42 -32.50 52.39
N ASN A 230 -61.82 -33.42 53.14
CA ASN A 230 -62.46 -34.70 53.48
C ASN A 230 -63.71 -34.51 54.34
N ASN A 231 -63.70 -33.56 55.28
CA ASN A 231 -64.86 -33.22 56.09
C ASN A 231 -65.99 -32.64 55.22
N ARG A 232 -65.68 -31.72 54.30
CA ARG A 232 -66.67 -31.16 53.38
C ARG A 232 -67.27 -32.21 52.44
N ILE A 233 -66.46 -33.17 51.99
CA ILE A 233 -66.94 -34.32 51.20
C ILE A 233 -67.90 -35.18 52.03
N LYS A 234 -67.59 -35.41 53.30
CA LYS A 234 -68.44 -36.18 54.21
C LYS A 234 -69.78 -35.47 54.44
N GLU A 235 -69.76 -34.17 54.74
CA GLU A 235 -70.97 -33.35 54.88
C GLU A 235 -71.83 -33.35 53.62
N ALA A 236 -71.21 -33.22 52.44
CA ALA A 236 -71.92 -33.29 51.16
C ALA A 236 -72.60 -34.66 50.94
N LYS A 237 -71.90 -35.75 51.27
CA LYS A 237 -72.46 -37.11 51.21
C LYS A 237 -73.63 -37.30 52.17
N ASP A 238 -73.52 -36.79 53.40
CA ASP A 238 -74.59 -36.88 54.38
C ASP A 238 -75.81 -36.07 53.93
N LEU A 239 -75.60 -34.89 53.33
CA LEU A 239 -76.66 -34.05 52.77
C LEU A 239 -77.36 -34.71 51.57
N GLU A 240 -76.59 -35.34 50.68
CA GLU A 240 -77.10 -36.08 49.53
C GLU A 240 -77.90 -37.33 49.97
N THR A 241 -77.41 -38.04 50.98
CA THR A 241 -78.11 -39.19 51.58
C THR A 241 -79.43 -38.77 52.24
N ASN A 242 -79.47 -37.61 52.90
CA ASN A 242 -80.69 -37.05 53.47
C ASN A 242 -81.69 -36.62 52.39
N LYS A 243 -81.23 -36.00 51.30
CA LYS A 243 -82.09 -35.69 50.14
C LYS A 243 -82.68 -36.95 49.53
N PHE A 244 -81.88 -37.98 49.30
CA PHE A 244 -82.37 -39.27 48.81
C PHE A 244 -83.40 -39.90 49.76
N ARG A 245 -83.20 -39.79 51.08
CA ARG A 245 -84.16 -40.27 52.08
C ARG A 245 -85.50 -39.51 52.00
N GLU A 246 -85.46 -38.18 51.94
CA GLU A 246 -86.67 -37.34 51.81
C GLU A 246 -87.43 -37.65 50.51
N GLU A 247 -86.72 -37.82 49.40
CA GLU A 247 -87.31 -38.15 48.10
C GLU A 247 -87.95 -39.55 48.12
N THR A 248 -87.30 -40.49 48.80
CA THR A 248 -87.84 -41.85 49.02
C THR A 248 -89.10 -41.82 49.89
N GLU A 249 -89.14 -41.03 50.97
CA GLU A 249 -90.33 -40.85 51.80
C GLU A 249 -91.49 -40.20 51.04
N LYS A 250 -91.18 -39.24 50.15
CA LYS A 250 -92.15 -38.61 49.27
C LYS A 250 -92.78 -39.61 48.30
N LEU A 251 -91.95 -40.44 47.66
CA LEU A 251 -92.41 -41.52 46.76
C LEU A 251 -93.19 -42.62 47.50
N VAL A 252 -92.86 -42.89 48.76
CA VAL A 252 -93.62 -43.82 49.61
C VAL A 252 -95.01 -43.25 49.95
N ASN A 253 -95.12 -41.95 50.22
CA ASN A 253 -96.39 -41.28 50.46
C ASN A 253 -97.26 -41.21 49.20
N GLU A 254 -96.67 -40.90 48.04
CA GLU A 254 -97.37 -40.95 46.74
C GLU A 254 -97.88 -42.36 46.42
N ASN A 255 -97.08 -43.41 46.69
CA ASN A 255 -97.54 -44.80 46.56
C ASN A 255 -98.70 -45.14 47.50
N LYS A 256 -98.75 -44.52 48.68
CA LYS A 256 -99.83 -44.70 49.66
C LYS A 256 -101.12 -44.05 49.18
N GLU A 257 -101.05 -42.88 48.55
CA GLU A 257 -102.18 -42.21 47.90
C GLU A 257 -102.69 -43.00 46.70
N LEU A 258 -101.80 -43.46 45.82
CA LEU A 258 -102.16 -44.30 44.68
C LEU A 258 -102.86 -45.60 45.11
N ARG A 259 -102.44 -46.21 46.23
CA ARG A 259 -103.14 -47.37 46.83
C ARG A 259 -104.53 -47.02 47.34
N ASN A 260 -104.74 -45.82 47.89
CA ASN A 260 -106.06 -45.36 48.32
C ASN A 260 -106.99 -45.09 47.13
N ASP A 261 -106.46 -44.56 46.05
CA ASP A 261 -107.22 -44.33 44.81
C ASP A 261 -107.56 -45.65 44.09
N LEU A 262 -106.65 -46.63 44.09
CA LEU A 262 -106.94 -48.00 43.67
C LEU A 262 -108.06 -48.63 44.52
N LYS A 263 -108.11 -48.35 45.82
CA LYS A 263 -109.19 -48.79 46.72
C LYS A 263 -110.53 -48.16 46.35
N LYS A 264 -110.56 -46.87 45.96
CA LYS A 264 -111.76 -46.20 45.46
C LYS A 264 -112.24 -46.80 44.14
N ILE A 265 -111.33 -47.08 43.21
CA ILE A 265 -111.66 -47.72 41.92
C ILE A 265 -112.23 -49.13 42.15
N ASN A 266 -111.68 -49.90 43.09
CA ASN A 266 -112.18 -51.24 43.40
C ASN A 266 -113.60 -51.22 44.00
N ASN A 267 -113.90 -50.24 44.86
CA ASN A 267 -115.26 -50.02 45.39
C ASN A 267 -116.26 -49.57 44.31
N THR A 268 -115.78 -48.91 43.25
CA THR A 268 -116.60 -48.48 42.10
C THR A 268 -116.90 -49.66 41.16
N ASN A 269 -115.95 -50.59 41.00
CA ASN A 269 -116.14 -51.85 40.27
C ASN A 269 -117.08 -52.83 40.99
N GLU A 270 -117.11 -52.82 42.33
CA GLU A 270 -118.09 -53.57 43.13
C GLU A 270 -119.53 -53.07 42.87
N HIS A 271 -119.71 -51.75 42.75
CA HIS A 271 -121.01 -51.14 42.40
C HIS A 271 -121.45 -51.43 40.96
N SER A 272 -120.50 -51.50 40.01
CA SER A 272 -120.78 -51.92 38.63
C SER A 272 -121.22 -53.38 38.55
N ARG A 273 -120.61 -54.30 39.32
CA ARG A 273 -121.03 -55.72 39.36
C ARG A 273 -122.42 -55.94 39.98
N ILE A 274 -122.83 -55.08 40.93
CA ILE A 274 -124.18 -55.12 41.52
C ILE A 274 -125.24 -54.60 40.52
N CYS A 275 -124.92 -53.55 39.74
CA CYS A 275 -125.81 -53.07 38.67
C CYS A 275 -125.95 -54.08 37.52
N GLU A 276 -124.86 -54.77 37.17
CA GLU A 276 -124.86 -55.78 36.10
C GLU A 276 -125.65 -57.05 36.50
N LYS A 277 -125.68 -57.39 37.80
CA LYS A 277 -126.49 -58.49 38.34
C LYS A 277 -127.99 -58.17 38.35
N ASN A 278 -128.37 -56.94 38.70
CA ASN A 278 -129.77 -56.48 38.67
C ASN A 278 -130.33 -56.37 37.24
N LEU A 279 -129.51 -55.97 36.27
CA LEU A 279 -129.90 -55.93 34.85
C LEU A 279 -130.10 -57.33 34.25
N LYS A 280 -129.28 -58.31 34.64
CA LYS A 280 -129.46 -59.72 34.22
C LYS A 280 -130.69 -60.37 34.86
N GLU A 281 -131.04 -60.03 36.08
CA GLU A 281 -132.28 -60.51 36.72
C GLU A 281 -133.55 -59.90 36.12
N GLN A 282 -133.53 -58.62 35.71
CA GLN A 282 -134.68 -58.02 35.02
C GLN A 282 -134.86 -58.56 33.60
N LEU A 283 -133.77 -58.82 32.86
CA LEU A 283 -133.85 -59.45 31.54
C LEU A 283 -134.43 -60.86 31.61
N SER A 284 -134.07 -61.63 32.65
CA SER A 284 -134.58 -62.99 32.86
C SER A 284 -136.08 -63.03 33.20
N ARG A 285 -136.58 -62.04 33.95
CA ARG A 285 -138.03 -61.90 34.25
C ARG A 285 -138.84 -61.54 33.00
N VAL A 286 -138.34 -60.61 32.18
CA VAL A 286 -139.01 -60.20 30.93
C VAL A 286 -138.97 -61.31 29.88
N GLN A 287 -137.88 -62.10 29.80
CA GLN A 287 -137.83 -63.26 28.90
C GLN A 287 -138.81 -64.36 29.33
N LYS A 288 -138.98 -64.58 30.63
CA LYS A 288 -139.91 -65.59 31.17
C LYS A 288 -141.37 -65.19 30.99
N GLU A 289 -141.73 -63.92 31.18
CA GLU A 289 -143.08 -63.40 30.90
C GLU A 289 -143.41 -63.43 29.39
N ASN A 290 -142.43 -63.21 28.51
CA ASN A 290 -142.63 -63.24 27.07
C ASN A 290 -142.74 -64.68 26.53
N GLU A 291 -142.06 -65.64 27.15
CA GLU A 291 -142.23 -67.07 26.87
C GLU A 291 -143.58 -67.60 27.40
N GLU A 292 -144.05 -67.16 28.57
CA GLU A 292 -145.36 -67.51 29.13
C GLU A 292 -146.51 -66.95 28.28
N LEU A 293 -146.45 -65.67 27.86
CA LEU A 293 -147.45 -65.06 26.98
C LEU A 293 -147.44 -65.65 25.56
N SER A 294 -146.26 -66.02 25.04
CA SER A 294 -146.14 -66.71 23.74
C SER A 294 -146.67 -68.15 23.79
N SER A 295 -146.56 -68.81 24.95
CA SER A 295 -147.10 -70.15 25.20
C SER A 295 -148.62 -70.12 25.34
N GLU A 296 -149.17 -69.17 26.11
CA GLU A 296 -150.62 -68.97 26.24
C GLU A 296 -151.25 -68.61 24.90
N LEU A 297 -150.64 -67.69 24.14
CA LEU A 297 -151.14 -67.31 22.81
C LEU A 297 -151.11 -68.50 21.83
N LYS A 298 -150.09 -69.37 21.89
CA LYS A 298 -150.03 -70.60 21.07
C LYS A 298 -151.09 -71.62 21.47
N VAL A 299 -151.38 -71.79 22.76
CA VAL A 299 -152.41 -72.73 23.21
C VAL A 299 -153.81 -72.22 22.86
N THR A 300 -154.11 -70.93 23.04
CA THR A 300 -155.40 -70.36 22.66
C THR A 300 -155.62 -70.37 21.13
N ILE A 301 -154.54 -70.26 20.34
CA ILE A 301 -154.59 -70.42 18.88
C ILE A 301 -154.82 -71.90 18.50
N GLU A 302 -154.22 -72.87 19.19
CA GLU A 302 -154.44 -74.30 18.95
C GLU A 302 -155.82 -74.79 19.43
N GLU A 303 -156.33 -74.27 20.55
CA GLU A 303 -157.71 -74.53 21.01
C GLU A 303 -158.75 -73.96 20.03
N ASN A 304 -158.53 -72.76 19.49
CA ASN A 304 -159.41 -72.19 18.48
C ASN A 304 -159.27 -72.88 17.10
N LYS A 305 -158.10 -73.42 16.76
CA LYS A 305 -157.93 -74.26 15.56
C LYS A 305 -158.56 -75.66 15.72
N ARG A 306 -158.51 -76.29 16.89
CA ARG A 306 -159.19 -77.58 17.15
C ARG A 306 -160.72 -77.44 17.20
N ASN A 307 -161.21 -76.37 17.83
CA ASN A 307 -162.63 -76.05 17.84
C ASN A 307 -163.14 -75.74 16.42
N LYS A 308 -162.32 -75.13 15.56
CA LYS A 308 -162.65 -74.90 14.14
C LYS A 308 -162.54 -76.18 13.27
N PHE A 309 -161.54 -77.03 13.51
CA PHE A 309 -161.27 -78.23 12.69
C PHE A 309 -162.33 -79.33 12.79
N THR A 310 -163.06 -79.42 13.88
CA THR A 310 -163.86 -80.64 14.11
C THR A 310 -165.31 -80.38 14.48
N LEU A 311 -165.70 -79.12 14.70
CA LEU A 311 -167.00 -78.64 14.23
C LEU A 311 -167.17 -78.92 12.71
N GLU A 312 -166.10 -78.91 11.91
CA GLU A 312 -166.13 -79.35 10.50
C GLU A 312 -166.27 -80.90 10.33
N GLN A 313 -165.79 -81.74 11.26
CA GLN A 313 -166.08 -83.19 11.23
C GLN A 313 -167.45 -83.55 11.79
N SER A 314 -167.97 -82.78 12.74
CA SER A 314 -169.37 -82.82 13.14
C SER A 314 -170.27 -82.50 11.93
N TYR A 315 -169.89 -81.54 11.09
CA TYR A 315 -170.63 -81.23 9.85
C TYR A 315 -170.44 -82.26 8.72
N LYS A 316 -169.27 -82.93 8.60
CA LYS A 316 -169.03 -83.97 7.57
C LYS A 316 -169.50 -85.39 7.91
N LYS A 317 -169.77 -85.75 9.17
CA LYS A 317 -170.33 -87.07 9.54
C LYS A 317 -171.79 -87.03 9.99
N ILE A 318 -172.34 -85.86 10.34
CA ILE A 318 -173.79 -85.64 10.30
C ILE A 318 -174.32 -85.71 8.85
N GLU A 319 -173.47 -85.49 7.84
CA GLU A 319 -173.76 -85.86 6.45
C GLU A 319 -173.78 -87.39 6.20
N MET A 320 -173.23 -88.22 7.10
CA MET A 320 -173.37 -89.70 7.10
C MET A 320 -174.43 -90.25 8.07
N LEU A 321 -175.14 -89.39 8.82
CA LEU A 321 -176.34 -89.80 9.55
C LEU A 321 -177.53 -90.06 8.63
N ASN A 322 -177.45 -89.79 7.33
CA ASN A 322 -178.66 -89.54 6.52
C ASN A 322 -178.87 -90.41 5.27
N ASN A 323 -178.22 -91.57 5.13
CA ASN A 323 -178.56 -92.55 4.09
C ASN A 323 -178.54 -94.01 4.59
N HIS A 324 -179.75 -94.54 4.86
CA HIS A 324 -180.21 -95.95 4.85
C HIS A 324 -179.76 -96.89 6.00
N ILE A 325 -180.60 -97.51 6.84
CA ILE A 325 -182.03 -97.92 6.74
C ILE A 325 -182.48 -98.14 5.28
N ASP A 326 -181.91 -99.16 4.64
CA ASP A 326 -182.70 -100.33 4.28
C ASP A 326 -181.78 -101.47 3.82
N SER A 327 -181.98 -102.62 4.44
CA SER A 327 -181.56 -103.93 3.94
C SER A 327 -182.14 -104.10 2.52
N PRO A 328 -181.40 -104.61 1.52
CA PRO A 328 -181.04 -106.02 1.53
C PRO A 328 -179.65 -106.31 0.92
N ARG A 329 -179.16 -107.53 1.13
CA ARG A 329 -178.10 -108.14 0.29
C ARG A 329 -178.07 -107.59 -1.15
N GLY A 330 -176.92 -107.05 -1.62
CA GLY A 330 -176.45 -107.20 -3.02
C GLY A 330 -176.06 -105.96 -3.86
N LYS A 331 -174.82 -106.02 -4.40
CA LYS A 331 -174.30 -105.70 -5.78
C LYS A 331 -174.43 -104.30 -6.47
N GLN A 332 -173.27 -103.79 -6.94
CA GLN A 332 -172.90 -103.05 -8.21
C GLN A 332 -173.12 -101.50 -8.46
N MET A 333 -172.01 -100.81 -8.88
CA MET A 333 -171.75 -99.66 -9.86
C MET A 333 -172.20 -98.14 -9.72
N LYS A 334 -171.22 -97.18 -9.90
CA LYS A 334 -171.11 -95.88 -10.72
C LYS A 334 -171.48 -94.37 -10.28
N TYR A 335 -170.50 -93.40 -10.42
CA TYR A 335 -170.42 -91.93 -10.92
C TYR A 335 -170.68 -90.53 -10.16
N ARG A 336 -169.69 -89.56 -10.27
CA ARG A 336 -169.61 -88.05 -10.64
C ARG A 336 -169.95 -86.77 -9.77
N ASN A 337 -169.13 -85.68 -10.02
CA ASN A 337 -169.29 -84.18 -9.93
C ASN A 337 -169.22 -83.45 -8.56
N TYR A 338 -168.65 -82.24 -8.33
CA TYR A 338 -168.00 -81.15 -9.11
C TYR A 338 -166.94 -80.46 -8.21
#